data_AF-A0A661ND43-F1
#
_entry.id   AF-A0A661ND43-F1
#
_cell.length_a   1.000
_cell.length_b   1.000
_cell.length_c   1.000
_cell.angle_alpha   90.00
_cell.angle_beta   90.00
_cell.angle_gamma   90.00
#
_symmetry.space_group_name_H-M   'P 1'
#
loop_
_entity.id
_entity.type
_entity.pdbx_description
1 polymer ?
#
loop_
_entity_poly.entity_id
_entity_poly.type
_entity_poly.pdbx_seq_one_letter_code
_entity_poly.pdbx_strand_id
1 'polypeptide(L)'
;MTRNRAAALLAIGLAVTALLVLRSGEHASPRPGPDESSEESSDETSALTSPAPEVVPAPRFSVGPDAPSPVGPAPHGPIAHPGLAGGDRRGEAPRDPGFCPEPGEERSPYPRRGLAALLNERTDELVSRARVFSGTESDALRRGLRLLNEPGRGADAVVAAAAAPDRRVDGFDFASAIAVAAGARALAREGAAAPNTGPHTGQDAEAVVAAALRSAGDEAITHVLAAHVARRRRDDIGARAALAAAFEGDPEEPAVAFALGQALAHTPDEEGALRALAVYLDVFPDDIEAARLARRLEVRRDLAVHFRSLSLGGVTLRHHPSISPDAAREALSLTVRVLEDAARLLGVSRRPELSVVAYGSREELRASTCVPGWAGGVFDGTLRLAGPTMALRAERERVIRHEGLHAALSAAAGPTPYWFNEGLAQRFAHERTSSHRRSWARLRRTGLVIPFPSLDGSFLDIDDPADAGLAYHQSLAMVDLLAARRGERVFADAVTYLRGGGDRRRLFDELAGARPLSSADLLEFLAPR
;
A
#
# COMPACT_ATOMS: atom_id res chain seq x y z
N MET A 1 40.62 27.82 -31.17
CA MET A 1 39.33 28.19 -30.54
C MET A 1 38.09 27.55 -31.20
N THR A 2 38.13 27.12 -32.46
CA THR A 2 36.99 26.49 -33.17
C THR A 2 36.74 25.02 -32.82
N ARG A 3 37.78 24.23 -32.51
CA ARG A 3 37.66 22.82 -32.12
C ARG A 3 36.94 22.57 -30.78
N ASN A 4 37.11 23.46 -29.80
CA ASN A 4 36.42 23.34 -28.50
C ASN A 4 34.93 23.71 -28.57
N ARG A 5 34.53 24.57 -29.52
CA ARG A 5 33.12 24.90 -29.78
C ARG A 5 32.37 23.74 -30.41
N ALA A 6 33.00 23.04 -31.36
CA ALA A 6 32.42 21.85 -31.97
C ALA A 6 32.25 20.70 -30.97
N ALA A 7 33.23 20.47 -30.09
CA ALA A 7 33.14 19.43 -29.06
C ALA A 7 32.07 19.71 -27.99
N ALA A 8 31.90 20.97 -27.59
CA ALA A 8 30.85 21.38 -26.64
C ALA A 8 29.44 21.24 -27.23
N LEU A 9 29.24 21.65 -28.49
CA LEU A 9 27.97 21.49 -29.19
C LEU A 9 27.63 20.01 -29.47
N LEU A 10 28.63 19.17 -29.74
CA LEU A 10 28.46 17.72 -29.90
C LEU A 10 28.07 17.04 -28.58
N ALA A 11 28.66 17.46 -27.45
CA ALA A 11 28.34 16.94 -26.13
C ALA A 11 26.93 17.35 -25.66
N ILE A 12 26.51 18.59 -25.95
CA ILE A 12 25.14 19.07 -25.69
C ILE A 12 24.13 18.33 -26.57
N GLY A 13 24.46 18.10 -27.85
CA GLY A 13 23.64 17.31 -28.77
C GLY A 13 23.44 15.87 -28.31
N LEU A 14 24.51 15.18 -27.89
CA LEU A 14 24.46 13.82 -27.35
C LEU A 14 23.67 13.73 -26.03
N ALA A 15 23.77 14.75 -25.17
CA ALA A 15 22.99 14.83 -23.93
C ALA A 15 21.48 14.98 -24.20
N VAL A 16 21.11 15.73 -25.23
CA VAL A 16 19.71 15.90 -25.67
C VAL A 16 19.15 14.61 -26.29
N THR A 17 19.95 13.89 -27.08
CA THR A 17 19.53 12.61 -27.68
C THR A 17 19.36 11.51 -26.62
N ALA A 18 20.23 11.45 -25.61
CA ALA A 18 20.10 10.49 -24.51
C ALA A 18 18.86 10.74 -23.63
N LEU A 19 18.48 12.01 -23.44
CA LEU A 19 17.23 12.41 -22.75
C LEU A 19 15.97 12.00 -23.53
N LEU A 20 16.01 12.06 -24.87
CA LEU A 20 14.88 11.67 -25.73
C LEU A 20 14.70 10.15 -25.84
N VAL A 21 15.79 9.36 -25.81
CA VAL A 21 15.73 7.89 -25.88
C VAL A 21 15.10 7.28 -24.61
N LEU A 22 15.28 7.91 -23.45
CA LEU A 22 14.64 7.48 -22.19
C LEU A 22 13.11 7.73 -22.17
N ARG A 23 12.59 8.59 -23.06
CA ARG A 23 11.16 8.88 -23.22
C ARG A 23 10.40 7.80 -24.02
N SER A 24 11.09 7.02 -24.84
CA SER A 24 10.48 6.01 -25.73
C SER A 24 10.21 4.66 -25.06
N GLY A 25 10.60 4.47 -23.79
CA GLY A 25 10.43 3.21 -23.06
C GLY A 25 9.06 3.00 -22.41
N GLU A 26 8.18 4.03 -22.37
CA GLU A 26 6.94 3.98 -21.57
C GLU A 26 5.64 3.97 -22.41
N HIS A 27 5.72 3.89 -23.74
CA HIS A 27 4.55 3.73 -24.61
C HIS A 27 4.74 2.60 -25.62
N ALA A 28 4.62 1.37 -25.15
CA ALA A 28 4.38 0.21 -26.01
C ALA A 28 3.02 -0.40 -25.66
N SER A 29 1.96 0.08 -26.31
CA SER A 29 0.70 -0.66 -26.39
C SER A 29 0.93 -1.95 -27.21
N PRO A 30 0.33 -3.08 -26.82
CA PRO A 30 0.48 -4.33 -27.55
C PRO A 30 -0.22 -4.24 -28.92
N ARG A 31 0.49 -4.67 -29.97
CA ARG A 31 -0.08 -4.86 -31.31
C ARG A 31 -1.12 -5.99 -31.29
N PRO A 32 -2.23 -5.88 -32.03
CA PRO A 32 -3.15 -6.98 -32.23
C PRO A 32 -2.49 -8.05 -33.13
N GLY A 33 -2.60 -9.32 -32.72
CA GLY A 33 -2.20 -10.46 -33.55
C GLY A 33 -3.14 -10.62 -34.76
N PRO A 34 -2.67 -11.27 -35.84
CA PRO A 34 -3.46 -11.40 -37.05
C PRO A 34 -4.59 -12.43 -36.86
N ASP A 35 -5.75 -12.06 -37.38
CA ASP A 35 -6.83 -12.94 -37.81
C ASP A 35 -6.27 -13.99 -38.78
N GLU A 36 -6.51 -15.27 -38.50
CA GLU A 36 -6.58 -16.31 -39.53
C GLU A 36 -7.85 -17.12 -39.31
N SER A 37 -8.84 -16.81 -40.15
CA SER A 37 -9.96 -17.67 -40.49
C SER A 37 -9.64 -18.33 -41.85
N SER A 38 -9.72 -19.65 -41.90
CA SER A 38 -10.02 -20.48 -43.09
C SER A 38 -10.29 -21.90 -42.56
N GLU A 39 -11.57 -22.30 -42.46
CA GLU A 39 -12.37 -22.97 -43.51
C GLU A 39 -11.91 -24.39 -43.86
N GLU A 40 -12.79 -25.33 -43.48
CA GLU A 40 -13.21 -26.59 -44.12
C GLU A 40 -12.19 -27.57 -44.71
N SER A 41 -12.24 -28.82 -44.22
CA SER A 41 -12.48 -30.00 -45.08
C SER A 41 -12.81 -31.24 -44.24
N SER A 42 -13.91 -31.86 -44.62
CA SER A 42 -14.45 -33.17 -44.23
C SER A 42 -13.47 -34.33 -44.41
N ASP A 43 -13.59 -35.38 -43.58
CA ASP A 43 -13.92 -36.71 -44.08
C ASP A 43 -14.32 -37.71 -42.97
N GLU A 44 -15.33 -38.51 -43.32
CA GLU A 44 -15.95 -39.59 -42.58
C GLU A 44 -15.02 -40.81 -42.40
N THR A 45 -15.17 -41.59 -41.32
CA THR A 45 -15.75 -42.96 -41.33
C THR A 45 -15.45 -43.80 -40.07
N SER A 46 -16.51 -44.50 -39.65
CA SER A 46 -16.55 -45.88 -39.09
C SER A 46 -16.06 -46.18 -37.65
N ALA A 47 -17.05 -46.24 -36.76
CA ALA A 47 -17.57 -47.43 -36.06
C ALA A 47 -16.60 -48.42 -35.35
N LEU A 48 -16.84 -48.65 -34.05
CA LEU A 48 -16.94 -49.94 -33.33
C LEU A 48 -17.29 -49.67 -31.84
N THR A 49 -18.55 -49.74 -31.42
CA THR A 49 -19.20 -50.84 -30.64
C THR A 49 -18.75 -50.98 -29.17
N SER A 50 -19.64 -50.50 -28.26
CA SER A 50 -20.05 -50.87 -26.87
C SER A 50 -19.39 -52.02 -26.06
N PRO A 51 -19.61 -52.17 -24.72
CA PRO A 51 -20.62 -51.52 -23.86
C PRO A 51 -20.16 -51.02 -22.46
N ALA A 52 -21.06 -50.26 -21.83
CA ALA A 52 -21.07 -49.88 -20.41
C ALA A 52 -21.45 -51.05 -19.46
N PRO A 53 -21.18 -50.93 -18.14
CA PRO A 53 -21.94 -51.64 -17.13
C PRO A 53 -22.73 -50.69 -16.20
N GLU A 54 -24.05 -50.90 -16.25
CA GLU A 54 -24.98 -51.10 -15.12
C GLU A 54 -24.95 -50.17 -13.89
N VAL A 55 -26.04 -49.41 -13.79
CA VAL A 55 -26.52 -48.69 -12.61
C VAL A 55 -27.14 -49.68 -11.61
N VAL A 56 -26.65 -49.69 -10.37
CA VAL A 56 -27.28 -50.36 -9.23
C VAL A 56 -27.99 -49.32 -8.36
N PRO A 57 -29.29 -49.46 -8.06
CA PRO A 57 -30.04 -48.50 -7.24
C PRO A 57 -29.83 -48.76 -5.73
N ALA A 58 -29.60 -47.69 -4.96
CA ALA A 58 -29.52 -47.73 -3.50
C ALA A 58 -30.92 -47.88 -2.85
N PRO A 59 -31.02 -48.57 -1.70
CA PRO A 59 -32.31 -48.89 -1.07
C PRO A 59 -32.97 -47.69 -0.40
N ARG A 60 -34.30 -47.61 -0.55
CA ARG A 60 -35.20 -46.67 0.14
C ARG A 60 -35.53 -47.22 1.53
N PHE A 61 -35.33 -46.43 2.57
CA PHE A 61 -35.92 -46.67 3.89
C PHE A 61 -37.01 -45.63 4.17
N SER A 62 -38.23 -46.14 4.41
CA SER A 62 -39.38 -45.39 4.93
C SER A 62 -39.54 -45.72 6.41
N VAL A 63 -39.61 -44.71 7.28
CA VAL A 63 -40.12 -44.84 8.65
C VAL A 63 -41.00 -43.62 8.94
N GLY A 64 -42.27 -43.89 9.22
CA GLY A 64 -43.26 -42.94 9.77
C GLY A 64 -43.35 -43.03 11.31
N PRO A 65 -44.23 -42.23 11.95
CA PRO A 65 -43.88 -41.34 13.06
C PRO A 65 -44.21 -41.86 14.47
N ASP A 66 -43.45 -41.40 15.49
CA ASP A 66 -43.95 -40.85 16.78
C ASP A 66 -42.83 -40.69 17.85
N ALA A 67 -42.53 -39.42 18.18
CA ALA A 67 -42.10 -38.78 19.47
C ALA A 67 -40.95 -39.34 20.38
N PRO A 68 -40.40 -38.54 21.33
CA PRO A 68 -39.96 -37.12 21.30
C PRO A 68 -38.45 -36.93 21.65
N SER A 69 -37.91 -35.77 21.28
CA SER A 69 -36.50 -35.35 21.35
C SER A 69 -35.93 -35.09 22.76
N PRO A 70 -34.61 -35.30 22.98
CA PRO A 70 -33.85 -34.57 23.98
C PRO A 70 -33.24 -33.28 23.39
N VAL A 71 -33.43 -32.19 24.12
CA VAL A 71 -33.04 -30.81 23.81
C VAL A 71 -31.51 -30.65 23.78
N GLY A 72 -30.96 -30.28 22.62
CA GLY A 72 -29.62 -29.74 22.46
C GLY A 72 -29.66 -28.29 21.95
N PRO A 73 -28.70 -27.43 22.30
CA PRO A 73 -28.76 -26.00 21.99
C PRO A 73 -28.58 -25.75 20.48
N ALA A 74 -29.48 -24.94 19.93
CA ALA A 74 -29.60 -24.61 18.51
C ALA A 74 -28.55 -23.58 18.03
N PRO A 75 -28.27 -23.52 16.71
CA PRO A 75 -27.20 -22.71 16.12
C PRO A 75 -27.64 -21.26 15.87
N HIS A 76 -26.77 -20.29 16.17
CA HIS A 76 -27.00 -18.87 15.87
C HIS A 76 -26.67 -18.55 14.40
N GLY A 77 -27.71 -18.52 13.57
CA GLY A 77 -27.79 -17.72 12.34
C GLY A 77 -28.32 -16.30 12.63
N PRO A 78 -28.35 -15.40 11.64
CA PRO A 78 -28.60 -13.98 11.85
C PRO A 78 -30.01 -13.74 12.41
N ILE A 79 -30.07 -12.92 13.47
CA ILE A 79 -31.32 -12.59 14.17
C ILE A 79 -32.14 -11.66 13.26
N ALA A 80 -33.30 -12.16 12.82
CA ALA A 80 -34.38 -11.35 12.29
C ALA A 80 -35.07 -10.60 13.44
N HIS A 81 -35.26 -9.30 13.29
CA HIS A 81 -36.00 -8.46 14.25
C HIS A 81 -37.51 -8.77 14.21
N PRO A 82 -38.22 -8.84 15.35
CA PRO A 82 -39.68 -8.90 15.35
C PRO A 82 -40.28 -7.52 15.06
N GLY A 83 -41.29 -7.52 14.19
CA GLY A 83 -41.99 -6.32 13.74
C GLY A 83 -42.79 -5.61 14.84
N LEU A 84 -42.73 -4.29 14.81
CA LEU A 84 -43.72 -3.39 15.39
C LEU A 84 -44.54 -2.83 14.22
N ALA A 85 -45.83 -3.14 14.22
CA ALA A 85 -46.81 -2.55 13.31
C ALA A 85 -47.31 -1.21 13.87
N GLY A 86 -47.46 -0.23 12.99
CA GLY A 86 -48.33 0.94 13.18
C GLY A 86 -47.60 2.28 13.28
N GLY A 87 -47.47 2.99 12.15
CA GLY A 87 -47.03 4.39 12.14
C GLY A 87 -46.54 4.86 10.77
N ASP A 88 -47.49 5.18 9.89
CA ASP A 88 -47.29 5.86 8.62
C ASP A 88 -46.51 7.18 8.81
N ARG A 89 -45.25 7.21 8.39
CA ARG A 89 -44.53 8.45 8.01
C ARG A 89 -43.62 8.16 6.84
N ARG A 90 -44.04 8.64 5.67
CA ARG A 90 -43.15 8.98 4.56
C ARG A 90 -42.07 9.91 5.09
N GLY A 91 -40.89 9.35 5.35
CA GLY A 91 -39.66 10.05 5.64
C GLY A 91 -38.60 9.38 4.81
N GLU A 92 -38.40 9.91 3.61
CA GLU A 92 -37.30 9.56 2.72
C GLU A 92 -36.01 9.73 3.52
N ALA A 93 -35.34 8.61 3.86
CA ALA A 93 -34.01 8.67 4.44
C ALA A 93 -33.12 9.42 3.44
N PRO A 94 -32.36 10.45 3.85
CA PRO A 94 -31.46 11.11 2.94
C PRO A 94 -30.47 10.05 2.45
N ARG A 95 -30.49 9.77 1.15
CA ARG A 95 -29.40 9.09 0.46
C ARG A 95 -28.22 10.06 0.50
N ASP A 96 -27.41 9.95 1.54
CA ASP A 96 -26.16 10.67 1.67
C ASP A 96 -25.26 10.25 0.49
N PRO A 97 -24.81 11.16 -0.39
CA PRO A 97 -23.94 10.80 -1.49
C PRO A 97 -22.60 10.27 -0.94
N GLY A 98 -22.43 8.94 -0.97
CA GLY A 98 -21.16 8.22 -1.03
C GLY A 98 -20.05 8.68 -0.09
N PHE A 99 -20.29 8.62 1.23
CA PHE A 99 -19.26 8.88 2.25
C PHE A 99 -18.12 7.83 2.22
N CYS A 100 -18.46 6.58 1.90
CA CYS A 100 -17.52 5.50 1.65
C CYS A 100 -17.68 5.02 0.21
N PRO A 101 -16.57 4.72 -0.49
CA PRO A 101 -16.66 4.20 -1.86
C PRO A 101 -17.37 2.84 -1.85
N GLU A 102 -18.31 2.65 -2.76
CA GLU A 102 -18.95 1.35 -2.98
C GLU A 102 -18.10 0.50 -3.94
N PRO A 103 -18.10 -0.85 -3.83
CA PRO A 103 -17.42 -1.71 -4.78
C PRO A 103 -17.88 -1.43 -6.22
N GLY A 104 -16.92 -1.24 -7.14
CA GLY A 104 -17.20 -0.95 -8.56
C GLY A 104 -17.50 0.52 -8.88
N GLU A 105 -17.41 1.44 -7.90
CA GLU A 105 -17.60 2.87 -8.15
C GLU A 105 -16.46 3.46 -9.01
N GLU A 106 -16.84 4.30 -9.97
CA GLU A 106 -15.94 4.87 -10.97
C GLU A 106 -14.90 5.79 -10.30
N ARG A 107 -13.61 5.51 -10.51
CA ARG A 107 -12.52 6.35 -10.00
C ARG A 107 -12.50 7.67 -10.77
N SER A 108 -12.10 8.75 -10.09
CA SER A 108 -11.94 10.07 -10.72
C SER A 108 -11.22 9.95 -12.08
N PRO A 109 -11.85 10.38 -13.19
CA PRO A 109 -11.32 10.19 -14.53
C PRO A 109 -10.15 11.13 -14.84
N TYR A 110 -9.82 12.05 -13.93
CA TYR A 110 -8.80 13.08 -14.14
C TYR A 110 -7.41 12.55 -13.77
N PRO A 111 -6.44 12.51 -14.71
CA PRO A 111 -5.07 12.20 -14.38
C PRO A 111 -4.50 13.30 -13.48
N ARG A 112 -4.23 12.98 -12.21
CA ARG A 112 -3.66 13.92 -11.24
C ARG A 112 -2.22 14.24 -11.61
N ARG A 113 -1.86 15.54 -11.67
CA ARG A 113 -0.47 15.98 -11.73
C ARG A 113 0.22 15.58 -10.42
N GLY A 114 1.19 14.67 -10.48
CA GLY A 114 1.92 14.17 -9.30
C GLY A 114 3.31 14.78 -9.17
N LEU A 115 4.01 14.48 -8.06
CA LEU A 115 5.37 14.98 -7.80
C LEU A 115 6.36 14.68 -8.93
N ALA A 116 6.23 13.50 -9.58
CA ALA A 116 7.09 13.13 -10.71
C ALA A 116 6.91 14.07 -11.91
N ALA A 117 5.68 14.57 -12.16
CA ALA A 117 5.43 15.54 -13.22
C ALA A 117 6.17 16.86 -12.93
N LEU A 118 6.14 17.35 -11.69
CA LEU A 118 6.89 18.55 -11.28
C LEU A 118 8.40 18.40 -11.54
N LEU A 119 8.96 17.24 -11.17
CA LEU A 119 10.38 16.95 -11.36
C LEU A 119 10.74 16.85 -12.85
N ASN A 120 9.87 16.25 -13.66
CA ASN A 120 10.06 16.13 -15.11
C ASN A 120 10.00 17.50 -15.79
N GLU A 121 9.01 18.33 -15.47
CA GLU A 121 8.87 19.68 -16.00
C GLU A 121 10.09 20.54 -15.67
N ARG A 122 10.61 20.47 -14.44
CA ARG A 122 11.84 21.18 -14.05
C ARG A 122 13.04 20.70 -14.86
N THR A 123 13.12 19.39 -15.12
CA THR A 123 14.18 18.81 -15.95
C THR A 123 14.07 19.26 -17.41
N ASP A 124 12.86 19.31 -17.97
CA ASP A 124 12.61 19.76 -19.34
C ASP A 124 12.93 21.25 -19.52
N GLU A 125 12.62 22.07 -18.51
CA GLU A 125 13.00 23.49 -18.50
C GLU A 125 14.53 23.66 -18.46
N LEU A 126 15.24 22.89 -17.62
CA LEU A 126 16.71 22.88 -17.58
C LEU A 126 17.29 22.59 -18.96
N VAL A 127 16.79 21.55 -19.62
CA VAL A 127 17.25 21.15 -20.95
C VAL A 127 16.97 22.24 -21.98
N SER A 128 15.79 22.86 -21.92
CA SER A 128 15.39 23.93 -22.84
C SER A 128 16.28 25.16 -22.68
N ARG A 129 16.54 25.60 -21.44
CA ARG A 129 17.41 26.75 -21.15
C ARG A 129 18.87 26.47 -21.51
N ALA A 130 19.38 25.27 -21.21
CA ALA A 130 20.76 24.88 -21.52
C ALA A 130 21.07 24.86 -23.04
N ARG A 131 20.06 24.70 -23.91
CA ARG A 131 20.24 24.74 -25.37
C ARG A 131 20.53 26.14 -25.92
N VAL A 132 20.11 27.19 -25.22
CA VAL A 132 20.26 28.59 -25.66
C VAL A 132 21.57 29.21 -25.15
N PHE A 133 22.39 28.42 -24.46
CA PHE A 133 23.66 28.89 -23.90
C PHE A 133 24.57 29.45 -25.01
N SER A 134 24.99 30.69 -24.81
CA SER A 134 25.70 31.50 -25.79
C SER A 134 27.22 31.51 -25.56
N GLY A 135 27.68 30.85 -24.50
CA GLY A 135 29.09 30.79 -24.10
C GLY A 135 29.51 31.89 -23.13
N THR A 136 28.57 32.72 -22.67
CA THR A 136 28.78 33.76 -21.65
C THR A 136 28.66 33.21 -20.22
N GLU A 137 28.30 31.94 -20.07
CA GLU A 137 28.06 31.32 -18.77
C GLU A 137 29.38 31.07 -18.04
N SER A 138 29.32 31.17 -16.72
CA SER A 138 30.48 30.96 -15.86
C SER A 138 31.06 29.56 -16.00
N ASP A 139 32.37 29.44 -15.72
CA ASP A 139 33.03 28.13 -15.72
C ASP A 139 32.40 27.18 -14.68
N ALA A 140 31.89 27.70 -13.57
CA ALA A 140 31.23 26.93 -12.52
C ALA A 140 29.91 26.32 -13.02
N LEU A 141 29.05 27.10 -13.69
CA LEU A 141 27.79 26.60 -14.26
C LEU A 141 28.05 25.58 -15.38
N ARG A 142 29.00 25.87 -16.28
CA ARG A 142 29.44 24.93 -17.32
C ARG A 142 30.01 23.63 -16.74
N ARG A 143 30.73 23.71 -15.61
CA ARG A 143 31.25 22.53 -14.90
C ARG A 143 30.09 21.72 -14.31
N GLY A 144 29.11 22.36 -13.69
CA GLY A 144 27.90 21.69 -13.18
C GLY A 144 27.18 20.88 -14.26
N LEU A 145 26.87 21.51 -15.41
CA LEU A 145 26.21 20.83 -16.53
C LEU A 145 27.02 19.67 -17.13
N ARG A 146 28.35 19.79 -17.15
CA ARG A 146 29.22 18.70 -17.60
C ARG A 146 29.15 17.52 -16.65
N LEU A 147 29.33 17.78 -15.36
CA LEU A 147 29.30 16.76 -14.30
C LEU A 147 27.94 16.07 -14.21
N LEU A 148 26.84 16.78 -14.50
CA LEU A 148 25.50 16.19 -14.57
C LEU A 148 25.43 15.00 -15.54
N ASN A 149 26.23 15.01 -16.62
CA ASN A 149 26.30 13.94 -17.61
C ASN A 149 27.30 12.83 -17.25
N GLU A 150 28.08 13.00 -16.19
CA GLU A 150 29.03 11.99 -15.71
C GLU A 150 28.35 11.07 -14.67
N PRO A 151 28.36 9.74 -14.86
CA PRO A 151 27.78 8.81 -13.89
C PRO A 151 28.38 8.96 -12.49
N GLY A 152 27.54 8.97 -11.45
CA GLY A 152 27.95 9.08 -10.05
C GLY A 152 28.41 10.48 -9.61
N ARG A 153 28.45 11.47 -10.51
CA ARG A 153 28.93 12.84 -10.22
C ARG A 153 27.80 13.83 -9.93
N GLY A 154 26.59 13.34 -9.66
CA GLY A 154 25.40 14.18 -9.46
C GLY A 154 25.56 15.20 -8.34
N ALA A 155 26.02 14.79 -7.16
CA ALA A 155 26.23 15.70 -6.03
C ALA A 155 27.28 16.78 -6.34
N ASP A 156 28.39 16.40 -7.01
CA ASP A 156 29.41 17.35 -7.45
C ASP A 156 28.88 18.34 -8.49
N ALA A 157 27.97 17.90 -9.36
CA ALA A 157 27.31 18.75 -10.34
C ALA A 157 26.49 19.85 -9.65
N VAL A 158 25.73 19.48 -8.62
CA VAL A 158 24.93 20.42 -7.81
C VAL A 158 25.84 21.42 -7.09
N VAL A 159 26.90 20.96 -6.42
CA VAL A 159 27.84 21.84 -5.71
C VAL A 159 28.54 22.81 -6.68
N ALA A 160 28.93 22.33 -7.87
CA ALA A 160 29.55 23.17 -8.88
C ALA A 160 28.60 24.26 -9.40
N ALA A 161 27.35 23.89 -9.69
CA ALA A 161 26.34 24.84 -10.16
C ALA A 161 25.94 25.83 -9.06
N ALA A 162 25.85 25.38 -7.81
CA ALA A 162 25.55 26.24 -6.65
C ALA A 162 26.62 27.32 -6.40
N ALA A 163 27.87 27.05 -6.77
CA ALA A 163 28.96 28.02 -6.68
C ALA A 163 28.98 29.03 -7.84
N ALA A 164 28.11 28.88 -8.84
CA ALA A 164 28.12 29.75 -10.02
C ALA A 164 27.46 31.12 -9.72
N PRO A 165 28.11 32.23 -10.09
CA PRO A 165 27.54 33.57 -9.88
C PRO A 165 26.28 33.82 -10.72
N ASP A 166 26.17 33.14 -11.86
CA ASP A 166 25.06 33.14 -12.81
C ASP A 166 24.12 31.95 -12.61
N ARG A 167 24.11 31.32 -11.43
CA ARG A 167 23.24 30.18 -11.15
C ARG A 167 21.74 30.51 -11.21
N ARG A 168 21.36 31.77 -11.00
CA ARG A 168 19.97 32.24 -11.06
C ARG A 168 19.81 33.17 -12.26
N VAL A 169 18.91 32.81 -13.17
CA VAL A 169 18.59 33.61 -14.37
C VAL A 169 17.08 33.66 -14.54
N ASP A 170 16.50 34.85 -14.54
CA ASP A 170 15.06 35.08 -14.69
C ASP A 170 14.21 34.21 -13.72
N GLY A 171 14.61 34.17 -12.45
CA GLY A 171 13.96 33.38 -11.41
C GLY A 171 14.24 31.87 -11.44
N PHE A 172 14.95 31.36 -12.44
CA PHE A 172 15.31 29.95 -12.55
C PHE A 172 16.67 29.67 -11.89
N ASP A 173 16.72 28.78 -10.90
CA ASP A 173 17.97 28.31 -10.31
C ASP A 173 18.46 27.02 -11.00
N PHE A 174 19.59 27.13 -11.69
CA PHE A 174 20.23 26.00 -12.35
C PHE A 174 20.75 24.95 -11.37
N ALA A 175 21.15 25.32 -10.16
CA ALA A 175 21.64 24.37 -9.17
C ALA A 175 20.52 23.45 -8.67
N SER A 176 19.33 23.99 -8.40
CA SER A 176 18.16 23.19 -8.00
C SER A 176 17.67 22.32 -9.16
N ALA A 177 17.63 22.85 -10.38
CA ALA A 177 17.24 22.09 -11.55
C ALA A 177 18.24 20.97 -11.90
N ILE A 178 19.55 21.22 -11.76
CA ILE A 178 20.59 20.19 -11.88
C ILE A 178 20.43 19.13 -10.80
N ALA A 179 20.07 19.51 -9.57
CA ALA A 179 19.78 18.54 -8.52
C ALA A 179 18.62 17.62 -8.88
N VAL A 180 17.52 18.18 -9.38
CA VAL A 180 16.35 17.39 -9.85
C VAL A 180 16.76 16.41 -10.95
N ALA A 181 17.46 16.89 -11.98
CA ALA A 181 17.90 16.05 -13.09
C ALA A 181 18.91 14.97 -12.63
N ALA A 182 19.85 15.31 -11.76
CA ALA A 182 20.83 14.38 -11.20
C ALA A 182 20.15 13.32 -10.33
N GLY A 183 19.18 13.72 -9.52
CA GLY A 183 18.41 12.83 -8.64
C GLY A 183 17.55 11.85 -9.44
N ALA A 184 16.85 12.33 -10.47
CA ALA A 184 16.08 11.48 -11.38
C ALA A 184 16.98 10.43 -12.07
N ARG A 185 18.16 10.84 -12.56
CA ARG A 185 19.16 9.93 -13.15
C ARG A 185 19.75 8.94 -12.15
N ALA A 186 19.92 9.34 -10.89
CA ALA A 186 20.36 8.42 -9.83
C ALA A 186 19.29 7.35 -9.59
N LEU A 187 18.03 7.74 -9.38
CA LEU A 187 16.92 6.81 -9.18
C LEU A 187 16.69 5.86 -10.36
N ALA A 188 16.84 6.35 -11.59
CA ALA A 188 16.73 5.51 -12.79
C ALA A 188 17.84 4.45 -12.87
N ARG A 189 19.09 4.81 -12.54
CA ARG A 189 20.22 3.87 -12.49
C ARG A 189 20.02 2.82 -11.40
N GLU A 190 19.51 3.23 -10.24
CA GLU A 190 19.19 2.31 -9.15
C GLU A 190 18.09 1.32 -9.54
N GLY A 191 17.06 1.75 -10.27
CA GLY A 191 16.01 0.87 -10.77
C GLY A 191 16.46 -0.13 -11.84
N ALA A 192 17.52 0.20 -12.58
CA ALA A 192 18.11 -0.67 -13.60
C ALA A 192 19.14 -1.67 -13.05
N ALA A 193 19.63 -1.46 -11.81
CA ALA A 193 20.54 -2.40 -11.15
C ALA A 193 19.79 -3.68 -10.78
N ALA A 194 20.37 -4.85 -11.08
CA ALA A 194 19.76 -6.14 -10.75
C ALA A 194 19.52 -6.26 -9.23
N PRO A 195 18.42 -6.90 -8.78
CA PRO A 195 18.06 -7.01 -7.36
C PRO A 195 19.11 -7.67 -6.45
N ASN A 196 20.15 -8.29 -7.03
CA ASN A 196 21.24 -8.95 -6.32
C ASN A 196 22.56 -8.17 -6.23
N THR A 197 22.63 -6.93 -6.74
CA THR A 197 23.76 -6.05 -6.39
C THR A 197 23.50 -5.47 -5.01
N GLY A 198 24.41 -5.69 -4.05
CA GLY A 198 24.22 -5.43 -2.61
C GLY A 198 23.89 -3.96 -2.22
N PRO A 199 24.04 -3.58 -0.94
CA PRO A 199 23.40 -2.41 -0.31
C PRO A 199 23.82 -1.00 -0.82
N HIS A 200 24.50 -0.89 -1.97
CA HIS A 200 24.99 0.36 -2.54
C HIS A 200 24.02 1.09 -3.49
N THR A 201 22.83 0.55 -3.74
CA THR A 201 21.90 1.04 -4.79
C THR A 201 21.03 2.22 -4.34
N GLY A 202 21.62 3.17 -3.62
CA GLY A 202 20.93 4.41 -3.28
C GLY A 202 21.53 5.68 -2.69
N GLN A 203 22.84 5.61 -2.42
CA GLN A 203 23.61 6.69 -1.85
C GLN A 203 23.75 7.85 -2.84
N ASP A 204 23.68 7.59 -4.15
CA ASP A 204 23.79 8.62 -5.19
C ASP A 204 22.63 9.63 -5.10
N ALA A 205 21.38 9.16 -5.04
CA ALA A 205 20.21 10.03 -4.98
C ALA A 205 20.15 10.82 -3.66
N GLU A 206 20.48 10.16 -2.54
CA GLU A 206 20.56 10.81 -1.22
C GLU A 206 21.68 11.83 -1.16
N ALA A 207 22.86 11.54 -1.73
CA ALA A 207 23.96 12.48 -1.82
C ALA A 207 23.59 13.71 -2.66
N VAL A 208 22.85 13.52 -3.76
CA VAL A 208 22.31 14.62 -4.57
C VAL A 208 21.35 15.48 -3.76
N VAL A 209 20.37 14.88 -3.08
CA VAL A 209 19.42 15.59 -2.21
C VAL A 209 20.17 16.37 -1.13
N ALA A 210 21.11 15.71 -0.45
CA ALA A 210 21.86 16.33 0.63
C ALA A 210 22.76 17.48 0.12
N ALA A 211 23.33 17.37 -1.08
CA ALA A 211 24.05 18.47 -1.73
C ALA A 211 23.10 19.62 -2.13
N ALA A 212 21.92 19.31 -2.64
CA ALA A 212 20.92 20.31 -3.01
C ALA A 212 20.47 21.14 -1.80
N LEU A 213 20.03 20.47 -0.74
CA LEU A 213 19.58 21.13 0.49
C LEU A 213 20.67 21.97 1.16
N ARG A 214 21.95 21.58 1.03
CA ARG A 214 23.07 22.35 1.59
C ARG A 214 23.53 23.51 0.71
N SER A 215 23.40 23.42 -0.60
CA SER A 215 24.16 24.27 -1.53
C SER A 215 23.30 24.95 -2.60
N ALA A 216 22.27 24.27 -3.13
CA ALA A 216 21.37 24.89 -4.11
C ALA A 216 20.40 25.90 -3.46
N GLY A 217 20.18 25.79 -2.15
CA GLY A 217 19.27 26.63 -1.38
C GLY A 217 17.94 25.95 -1.11
N ASP A 218 17.14 26.59 -0.28
CA ASP A 218 15.88 26.08 0.25
C ASP A 218 14.71 26.32 -0.73
N GLU A 219 14.75 25.67 -1.90
CA GLU A 219 13.66 25.75 -2.89
C GLU A 219 12.67 24.59 -2.73
N ALA A 220 11.37 24.87 -2.85
CA ALA A 220 10.31 23.86 -2.76
C ALA A 220 10.59 22.63 -3.63
N ILE A 221 11.08 22.83 -4.87
CA ILE A 221 11.37 21.72 -5.80
C ILE A 221 12.49 20.79 -5.30
N THR A 222 13.45 21.29 -4.51
CA THR A 222 14.50 20.45 -3.90
C THR A 222 13.93 19.56 -2.81
N HIS A 223 12.93 20.04 -2.07
CA HIS A 223 12.17 19.24 -1.12
C HIS A 223 11.21 18.26 -1.81
N VAL A 224 10.64 18.60 -2.96
CA VAL A 224 9.89 17.63 -3.79
C VAL A 224 10.80 16.47 -4.21
N LEU A 225 12.04 16.75 -4.62
CA LEU A 225 13.03 15.72 -4.91
C LEU A 225 13.35 14.89 -3.65
N ALA A 226 13.58 15.54 -2.52
CA ALA A 226 13.85 14.86 -1.25
C ALA A 226 12.70 13.91 -0.86
N ALA A 227 11.46 14.38 -0.97
CA ALA A 227 10.26 13.57 -0.72
C ALA A 227 10.16 12.38 -1.69
N HIS A 228 10.48 12.58 -2.96
CA HIS A 228 10.46 11.52 -3.96
C HIS A 228 11.52 10.44 -3.67
N VAL A 229 12.74 10.85 -3.30
CA VAL A 229 13.82 9.93 -2.89
C VAL A 229 13.47 9.18 -1.62
N ALA A 230 12.98 9.88 -0.58
CA ALA A 230 12.57 9.26 0.68
C ALA A 230 11.45 8.22 0.49
N ARG A 231 10.44 8.51 -0.35
CA ARG A 231 9.39 7.53 -0.70
C ARG A 231 9.95 6.28 -1.37
N ARG A 232 10.92 6.43 -2.28
CA ARG A 232 11.60 5.29 -2.92
C ARG A 232 12.38 4.44 -1.92
N ARG A 233 12.87 5.07 -0.85
CA ARG A 233 13.56 4.40 0.27
C ARG A 233 12.63 3.82 1.33
N ARG A 234 11.31 4.02 1.21
CA ARG A 234 10.32 3.67 2.24
C ARG A 234 10.60 4.40 3.57
N ASP A 235 11.20 5.59 3.49
CA ASP A 235 11.35 6.50 4.61
C ASP A 235 10.13 7.45 4.65
N ASP A 236 9.04 6.96 5.24
CA ASP A 236 7.79 7.72 5.33
C ASP A 236 7.93 8.98 6.20
N ILE A 237 8.83 8.96 7.19
CA ILE A 237 9.09 10.11 8.08
C ILE A 237 9.81 11.20 7.29
N GLY A 238 10.92 10.86 6.63
CA GLY A 238 11.65 11.78 5.78
C GLY A 238 10.81 12.29 4.61
N ALA A 239 9.98 11.42 4.01
CA ALA A 239 9.06 11.82 2.95
C ALA A 239 8.03 12.84 3.41
N ARG A 240 7.41 12.63 4.58
CA ARG A 240 6.46 13.61 5.15
C ARG A 240 7.14 14.93 5.50
N ALA A 241 8.31 14.90 6.13
CA ALA A 241 9.05 16.10 6.48
C ALA A 241 9.43 16.91 5.23
N ALA A 242 9.91 16.24 4.18
CA ALA A 242 10.21 16.89 2.91
C ALA A 242 8.97 17.43 2.20
N LEU A 243 7.82 16.72 2.25
CA LEU A 243 6.57 17.26 1.71
C LEU A 243 6.07 18.49 2.46
N ALA A 244 6.22 18.52 3.79
CA ALA A 244 5.87 19.68 4.59
C ALA A 244 6.75 20.88 4.22
N ALA A 245 8.07 20.69 4.12
CA ALA A 245 8.99 21.74 3.69
C ALA A 245 8.73 22.21 2.24
N ALA A 246 8.40 21.29 1.33
CA ALA A 246 7.99 21.64 -0.04
C ALA A 246 6.71 22.50 -0.04
N PHE A 247 5.72 22.13 0.77
CA PHE A 247 4.46 22.86 0.89
C PHE A 247 4.64 24.23 1.56
N GLU A 248 5.52 24.36 2.53
CA GLU A 248 5.87 25.67 3.13
C GLU A 248 6.55 26.59 2.11
N GLY A 249 7.41 26.04 1.24
CA GLY A 249 8.10 26.80 0.21
C GLY A 249 7.24 27.18 -1.00
N ASP A 250 6.19 26.41 -1.28
CA ASP A 250 5.23 26.66 -2.36
C ASP A 250 3.82 26.16 -1.96
N PRO A 251 3.08 26.96 -1.16
CA PRO A 251 1.82 26.54 -0.56
C PRO A 251 0.66 26.47 -1.54
N GLU A 252 0.83 26.95 -2.77
CA GLU A 252 -0.21 26.95 -3.81
C GLU A 252 -0.07 25.77 -4.79
N GLU A 253 1.07 25.04 -4.79
CA GLU A 253 1.30 23.93 -5.72
C GLU A 253 0.42 22.71 -5.40
N PRO A 254 -0.60 22.41 -6.22
CA PRO A 254 -1.61 21.40 -5.87
C PRO A 254 -1.03 19.98 -5.77
N ALA A 255 0.01 19.66 -6.57
CA ALA A 255 0.61 18.33 -6.55
C ALA A 255 1.35 18.05 -5.23
N VAL A 256 1.97 19.08 -4.64
CA VAL A 256 2.62 19.02 -3.32
C VAL A 256 1.56 18.94 -2.23
N ALA A 257 0.56 19.82 -2.29
CA ALA A 257 -0.55 19.86 -1.35
C ALA A 257 -1.28 18.52 -1.24
N PHE A 258 -1.64 17.92 -2.38
CA PHE A 258 -2.29 16.61 -2.40
C PHE A 258 -1.39 15.48 -1.89
N ALA A 259 -0.10 15.51 -2.23
CA ALA A 259 0.86 14.51 -1.78
C ALA A 259 1.08 14.59 -0.26
N LEU A 260 1.12 15.79 0.31
CA LEU A 260 1.20 16.03 1.74
C LEU A 260 -0.09 15.59 2.45
N GLY A 261 -1.25 16.00 1.94
CA GLY A 261 -2.56 15.64 2.47
C GLY A 261 -2.75 14.12 2.61
N GLN A 262 -2.40 13.35 1.57
CA GLN A 262 -2.42 11.89 1.64
C GLN A 262 -1.42 11.34 2.66
N ALA A 263 -0.20 11.87 2.70
CA ALA A 263 0.83 11.37 3.61
C ALA A 263 0.46 11.61 5.08
N LEU A 264 -0.18 12.74 5.39
CA LEU A 264 -0.67 13.08 6.72
C LEU A 264 -1.97 12.35 7.08
N ALA A 265 -2.79 11.95 6.11
CA ALA A 265 -4.05 11.24 6.37
C ALA A 265 -3.88 9.89 7.09
N HIS A 266 -2.67 9.32 7.04
CA HIS A 266 -2.29 8.09 7.75
C HIS A 266 -1.71 8.34 9.15
N THR A 267 -1.73 9.60 9.59
CA THR A 267 -1.18 10.07 10.88
C THR A 267 -2.27 10.75 11.72
N PRO A 268 -2.00 11.06 13.00
CA PRO A 268 -2.89 11.88 13.83
C PRO A 268 -2.92 13.37 13.49
N ASP A 269 -2.20 13.84 12.45
CA ASP A 269 -2.22 15.24 12.02
C ASP A 269 -3.37 15.48 11.03
N GLU A 270 -4.60 15.36 11.53
CA GLU A 270 -5.81 15.57 10.73
C GLU A 270 -5.90 17.02 10.23
N GLU A 271 -5.48 18.00 11.04
CA GLU A 271 -5.54 19.41 10.66
C GLU A 271 -4.55 19.75 9.55
N GLY A 272 -3.31 19.27 9.63
CA GLY A 272 -2.33 19.43 8.56
C GLY A 272 -2.78 18.79 7.26
N ALA A 273 -3.35 17.58 7.34
CA ALA A 273 -3.91 16.90 6.17
C ALA A 273 -5.05 17.70 5.53
N LEU A 274 -5.97 18.23 6.33
CA LEU A 274 -7.09 19.05 5.85
C LEU A 274 -6.64 20.38 5.23
N ARG A 275 -5.66 21.06 5.84
CA ARG A 275 -5.09 22.30 5.27
C ARG A 275 -4.49 22.06 3.89
N ALA A 276 -3.72 20.98 3.75
CA ALA A 276 -3.10 20.61 2.48
C ALA A 276 -4.15 20.17 1.43
N LEU A 277 -5.15 19.38 1.82
CA LEU A 277 -6.22 18.97 0.89
C LEU A 277 -7.11 20.14 0.47
N ALA A 278 -7.32 21.15 1.32
CA ALA A 278 -8.09 22.34 0.97
C ALA A 278 -7.45 23.10 -0.20
N VAL A 279 -6.12 23.28 -0.19
CA VAL A 279 -5.39 23.90 -1.32
C VAL A 279 -5.60 23.09 -2.61
N TYR A 280 -5.48 21.77 -2.54
CA TYR A 280 -5.68 20.93 -3.72
C TYR A 280 -7.12 21.02 -4.25
N LEU A 281 -8.12 20.97 -3.37
CA LEU A 281 -9.54 20.99 -3.72
C LEU A 281 -10.01 22.38 -4.20
N ASP A 282 -9.31 23.46 -3.89
CA ASP A 282 -9.57 24.78 -4.47
C ASP A 282 -9.30 24.79 -5.99
N VAL A 283 -8.28 24.05 -6.43
CA VAL A 283 -7.93 23.90 -7.85
C VAL A 283 -8.72 22.76 -8.52
N PHE A 284 -8.98 21.68 -7.79
CA PHE A 284 -9.67 20.48 -8.29
C PHE A 284 -10.93 20.14 -7.47
N PRO A 285 -11.97 20.98 -7.48
CA PRO A 285 -13.15 20.80 -6.63
C PRO A 285 -13.95 19.54 -6.96
N ASP A 286 -13.86 19.05 -8.20
CA ASP A 286 -14.59 17.87 -8.67
C ASP A 286 -13.85 16.54 -8.41
N ASP A 287 -12.70 16.56 -7.73
CA ASP A 287 -12.00 15.33 -7.33
C ASP A 287 -12.71 14.66 -6.14
N ILE A 288 -13.68 13.79 -6.47
CA ILE A 288 -14.52 13.06 -5.51
C ILE A 288 -13.68 12.30 -4.47
N GLU A 289 -12.56 11.70 -4.88
CA GLU A 289 -11.73 10.90 -3.98
C GLU A 289 -10.98 11.76 -2.97
N ALA A 290 -10.47 12.92 -3.40
CA ALA A 290 -9.85 13.89 -2.51
C ALA A 290 -10.90 14.52 -1.56
N ALA A 291 -12.10 14.83 -2.07
CA ALA A 291 -13.21 15.34 -1.27
C ALA A 291 -13.64 14.32 -0.20
N ARG A 292 -13.80 13.04 -0.55
CA ARG A 292 -14.10 11.95 0.40
C ARG A 292 -13.02 11.79 1.46
N LEU A 293 -11.75 11.87 1.07
CA LEU A 293 -10.64 11.83 2.02
C LEU A 293 -10.74 13.00 3.02
N ALA A 294 -10.97 14.23 2.53
CA ALA A 294 -11.16 15.39 3.38
C ALA A 294 -12.36 15.22 4.34
N ARG A 295 -13.52 14.78 3.86
CA ARG A 295 -14.69 14.50 4.71
C ARG A 295 -14.40 13.50 5.81
N ARG A 296 -13.66 12.42 5.53
CA ARG A 296 -13.24 11.44 6.56
C ARG A 296 -12.30 12.07 7.59
N LEU A 297 -11.40 12.94 7.17
CA LEU A 297 -10.48 13.65 8.07
C LEU A 297 -11.21 14.67 8.96
N GLU A 298 -12.23 15.35 8.44
CA GLU A 298 -13.11 16.20 9.25
C GLU A 298 -13.80 15.41 10.35
N VAL A 299 -14.38 14.25 10.02
CA VAL A 299 -15.00 13.36 11.02
C VAL A 299 -13.99 12.94 12.08
N ARG A 300 -12.77 12.55 11.67
CA ARG A 300 -11.70 12.17 12.61
C ARG A 300 -11.32 13.32 13.54
N ARG A 301 -11.12 14.52 13.00
CA ARG A 301 -10.80 15.74 13.76
C ARG A 301 -11.89 16.03 14.79
N ASP A 302 -13.15 16.04 14.36
CA ASP A 302 -14.29 16.43 15.18
C ASP A 302 -14.53 15.43 16.32
N LEU A 303 -14.39 14.13 16.06
CA LEU A 303 -14.44 13.10 17.10
C LEU A 303 -13.31 13.27 18.11
N ALA A 304 -12.10 13.57 17.65
CA ALA A 304 -10.92 13.53 18.48
C ALA A 304 -10.74 14.74 19.42
N VAL A 305 -11.57 15.78 19.32
CA VAL A 305 -11.55 16.99 20.17
C VAL A 305 -11.59 16.64 21.67
N HIS A 306 -12.35 15.60 22.04
CA HIS A 306 -12.54 15.20 23.43
C HIS A 306 -11.72 13.97 23.83
N PHE A 307 -10.85 13.48 22.95
CA PHE A 307 -10.11 12.26 23.23
C PHE A 307 -9.03 12.52 24.27
N ARG A 308 -8.82 11.53 25.14
CA ARG A 308 -7.72 11.51 26.12
C ARG A 308 -6.51 10.86 25.49
N SER A 309 -5.31 11.27 25.88
CA SER A 309 -4.05 10.75 25.33
C SER A 309 -3.19 10.10 26.41
N LEU A 310 -2.59 8.96 26.08
CA LEU A 310 -1.61 8.26 26.88
C LEU A 310 -0.43 7.86 25.98
N SER A 311 0.79 7.89 26.48
CA SER A 311 1.97 7.43 25.72
C SER A 311 2.85 6.52 26.55
N LEU A 312 3.39 5.48 25.92
CA LEU A 312 4.31 4.53 26.53
C LEU A 312 5.21 3.93 25.46
N GLY A 313 6.53 4.03 25.67
CA GLY A 313 7.52 3.36 24.84
C GLY A 313 7.40 3.65 23.34
N GLY A 314 7.08 4.90 22.94
CA GLY A 314 6.89 5.29 21.53
C GLY A 314 5.49 4.99 20.95
N VAL A 315 4.59 4.38 21.72
CA VAL A 315 3.18 4.24 21.32
C VAL A 315 2.37 5.36 21.96
N THR A 316 1.54 6.04 21.17
CA THR A 316 0.59 7.06 21.65
C THR A 316 -0.84 6.61 21.38
N LEU A 317 -1.63 6.43 22.42
CA LEU A 317 -3.05 6.09 22.37
C LEU A 317 -3.91 7.32 22.63
N ARG A 318 -4.68 7.75 21.63
CA ARG A 318 -5.81 8.68 21.76
C ARG A 318 -7.08 7.85 21.95
N HIS A 319 -7.90 8.11 22.96
CA HIS A 319 -9.11 7.32 23.19
C HIS A 319 -10.32 8.16 23.60
N HIS A 320 -11.50 7.72 23.16
CA HIS A 320 -12.78 8.31 23.54
C HIS A 320 -12.97 8.26 25.08
N PRO A 321 -13.60 9.27 25.70
CA PRO A 321 -13.82 9.32 27.16
C PRO A 321 -14.63 8.17 27.76
N SER A 322 -15.45 7.48 26.95
CA SER A 322 -16.21 6.30 27.40
C SER A 322 -15.34 5.07 27.65
N ILE A 323 -14.11 5.04 27.13
CA ILE A 323 -13.18 3.95 27.38
C ILE A 323 -12.59 4.10 28.78
N SER A 324 -12.69 3.05 29.59
CA SER A 324 -12.18 3.09 30.97
C SER A 324 -10.65 3.32 30.99
N PRO A 325 -10.13 4.09 31.95
CA PRO A 325 -8.69 4.32 32.06
C PRO A 325 -7.86 3.04 32.14
N ASP A 326 -8.36 2.00 32.80
CA ASP A 326 -7.67 0.71 32.91
C ASP A 326 -7.61 -0.01 31.56
N ALA A 327 -8.74 -0.06 30.83
CA ALA A 327 -8.78 -0.62 29.49
C ALA A 327 -7.82 0.10 28.52
N ALA A 328 -7.71 1.43 28.62
CA ALA A 328 -6.78 2.22 27.83
C ALA A 328 -5.31 1.91 28.17
N ARG A 329 -4.94 1.86 29.47
CA ARG A 329 -3.58 1.51 29.90
C ARG A 329 -3.19 0.08 29.52
N GLU A 330 -4.13 -0.86 29.64
CA GLU A 330 -3.95 -2.25 29.20
C GLU A 330 -3.71 -2.33 27.69
N ALA A 331 -4.54 -1.65 26.88
CA ALA A 331 -4.38 -1.60 25.43
C ALA A 331 -3.03 -1.02 25.02
N LEU A 332 -2.62 0.09 25.64
CA LEU A 332 -1.34 0.74 25.38
C LEU A 332 -0.17 -0.19 25.70
N SER A 333 -0.17 -0.79 26.89
CA SER A 333 0.89 -1.72 27.32
C SER A 333 0.94 -2.98 26.46
N LEU A 334 -0.23 -3.49 26.06
CA LEU A 334 -0.34 -4.62 25.15
C LEU A 334 0.21 -4.28 23.77
N THR A 335 -0.10 -3.11 23.22
CA THR A 335 0.39 -2.68 21.91
C THR A 335 1.91 -2.64 21.86
N VAL A 336 2.56 -2.11 22.92
CA VAL A 336 4.03 -2.11 23.04
C VAL A 336 4.58 -3.53 22.98
N ARG A 337 4.04 -4.47 23.78
CA ARG A 337 4.47 -5.88 23.76
C ARG A 337 4.23 -6.55 22.42
N VAL A 338 3.09 -6.27 21.78
CA VAL A 338 2.74 -6.81 20.47
C VAL A 338 3.75 -6.38 19.41
N LEU A 339 4.20 -5.12 19.42
CA LEU A 339 5.24 -4.67 18.50
C LEU A 339 6.58 -5.38 18.73
N GLU A 340 6.92 -5.71 19.98
CA GLU A 340 8.12 -6.49 20.32
C GLU A 340 8.00 -7.95 19.89
N ASP A 341 6.85 -8.57 20.15
CA ASP A 341 6.53 -9.94 19.73
C ASP A 341 6.59 -10.06 18.20
N ALA A 342 5.98 -9.11 17.48
CA ALA A 342 5.98 -9.07 16.02
C ALA A 342 7.40 -8.87 15.47
N ALA A 343 8.20 -7.99 16.08
CA ALA A 343 9.60 -7.78 15.68
C ALA A 343 10.43 -9.07 15.78
N ARG A 344 10.25 -9.82 16.88
CA ARG A 344 10.91 -11.13 17.06
C ARG A 344 10.46 -12.16 16.03
N LEU A 345 9.16 -12.26 15.77
CA LEU A 345 8.61 -13.17 14.76
C LEU A 345 9.15 -12.88 13.35
N LEU A 346 9.21 -11.59 13.01
CA LEU A 346 9.61 -11.11 11.69
C LEU A 346 11.13 -10.99 11.51
N GLY A 347 11.93 -11.20 12.57
CA GLY A 347 13.38 -11.06 12.52
C GLY A 347 13.87 -9.64 12.22
N VAL A 348 13.14 -8.62 12.68
CA VAL A 348 13.44 -7.20 12.44
C VAL A 348 13.52 -6.41 13.73
N SER A 349 14.01 -5.17 13.63
CA SER A 349 13.91 -4.21 14.72
C SER A 349 12.45 -3.82 14.97
N ARG A 350 12.11 -3.64 16.25
CA ARG A 350 10.79 -3.16 16.66
C ARG A 350 10.49 -1.79 16.02
N ARG A 351 9.25 -1.62 15.53
CA ARG A 351 8.73 -0.33 15.12
C ARG A 351 8.86 0.68 16.28
N PRO A 352 9.54 1.82 16.08
CA PRO A 352 9.82 2.76 17.16
C PRO A 352 8.56 3.50 17.62
N GLU A 353 7.71 3.89 16.67
CA GLU A 353 6.54 4.72 16.93
C GLU A 353 5.26 4.17 16.32
N LEU A 354 4.15 4.26 17.06
CA LEU A 354 2.82 3.91 16.54
C LEU A 354 1.74 4.77 17.21
N SER A 355 0.90 5.38 16.38
CA SER A 355 -0.32 6.02 16.85
C SER A 355 -1.46 5.02 16.93
N VAL A 356 -2.21 5.07 18.02
CA VAL A 356 -3.39 4.26 18.28
C VAL A 356 -4.57 5.18 18.56
N VAL A 357 -5.73 4.89 17.97
CA VAL A 357 -6.97 5.65 18.20
C VAL A 357 -8.08 4.68 18.60
N ALA A 358 -8.66 4.85 19.78
CA ALA A 358 -9.78 4.05 20.24
C ALA A 358 -11.08 4.88 20.27
N TYR A 359 -12.03 4.50 19.41
CA TYR A 359 -13.33 5.15 19.29
C TYR A 359 -14.32 4.66 20.35
N GLY A 360 -15.40 5.41 20.57
CA GLY A 360 -16.48 5.05 21.48
C GLY A 360 -17.38 3.94 20.94
N SER A 361 -17.47 3.78 19.61
CA SER A 361 -18.37 2.81 18.95
C SER A 361 -17.78 2.23 17.66
N ARG A 362 -18.49 1.27 17.03
CA ARG A 362 -18.14 0.75 15.69
C ARG A 362 -18.55 1.72 14.60
N GLU A 363 -19.62 2.47 14.82
CA GLU A 363 -20.14 3.48 13.91
C GLU A 363 -19.13 4.62 13.74
N GLU A 364 -18.52 5.08 14.84
CA GLU A 364 -17.44 6.08 14.80
C GLU A 364 -16.19 5.57 14.07
N LEU A 365 -15.81 4.31 14.30
CA LEU A 365 -14.72 3.67 13.57
C LEU A 365 -15.02 3.63 12.07
N ARG A 366 -16.22 3.17 11.69
CA ARG A 366 -16.67 3.09 10.30
C ARG A 366 -16.71 4.48 9.66
N ALA A 367 -17.29 5.48 10.33
CA ALA A 367 -17.30 6.86 9.85
C ALA A 367 -15.88 7.43 9.70
N SER A 368 -14.92 6.98 10.50
CA SER A 368 -13.53 7.46 10.39
C SER A 368 -12.72 6.73 9.32
N THR A 369 -13.10 5.54 8.87
CA THR A 369 -12.19 4.65 8.12
C THR A 369 -12.82 3.97 6.91
N CYS A 370 -14.15 3.89 6.84
CA CYS A 370 -14.92 3.10 5.89
C CYS A 370 -14.75 1.58 6.00
N VAL A 371 -14.23 1.07 7.12
CA VAL A 371 -14.19 -0.37 7.36
C VAL A 371 -15.60 -0.96 7.52
N PRO A 372 -15.79 -2.27 7.26
CA PRO A 372 -17.05 -2.93 7.49
C PRO A 372 -17.57 -2.73 8.92
N GLY A 373 -18.90 -2.61 9.09
CA GLY A 373 -19.52 -2.32 10.39
C GLY A 373 -19.32 -3.39 11.48
N TRP A 374 -18.78 -4.57 11.12
CA TRP A 374 -18.41 -5.63 12.06
C TRP A 374 -16.95 -5.59 12.50
N ALA A 375 -16.12 -4.72 11.92
CA ALA A 375 -14.70 -4.62 12.24
C ALA A 375 -14.50 -4.20 13.71
N GLY A 376 -13.58 -4.89 14.40
CA GLY A 376 -13.13 -4.53 15.74
C GLY A 376 -11.97 -3.53 15.75
N GLY A 377 -11.24 -3.44 14.64
CA GLY A 377 -10.15 -2.50 14.44
C GLY A 377 -9.67 -2.53 12.99
N VAL A 378 -8.71 -1.67 12.70
CA VAL A 378 -7.99 -1.60 11.42
C VAL A 378 -6.66 -0.88 11.60
N PHE A 379 -5.65 -1.30 10.86
CA PHE A 379 -4.42 -0.56 10.67
C PHE A 379 -4.42 0.16 9.31
N ASP A 380 -4.52 1.50 9.33
CA ASP A 380 -4.46 2.36 8.14
C ASP A 380 -3.22 3.27 8.13
N GLY A 381 -2.13 2.84 8.78
CA GLY A 381 -1.01 3.71 9.19
C GLY A 381 -1.13 4.16 10.64
N THR A 382 -2.37 4.26 11.13
CA THR A 382 -2.73 4.36 12.54
C THR A 382 -3.48 3.09 12.95
N LEU A 383 -3.21 2.57 14.15
CA LEU A 383 -3.97 1.44 14.68
C LEU A 383 -5.28 1.97 15.28
N ARG A 384 -6.41 1.67 14.66
CA ARG A 384 -7.72 2.18 15.04
C ARG A 384 -8.57 1.07 15.64
N LEU A 385 -9.20 1.31 16.79
CA LEU A 385 -9.96 0.32 17.57
C LEU A 385 -11.39 0.79 17.80
N ALA A 386 -12.34 -0.14 17.70
CA ALA A 386 -13.73 0.11 18.06
C ALA A 386 -13.94 0.03 19.59
N GLY A 387 -14.90 0.79 20.10
CA GLY A 387 -15.27 0.78 21.52
C GLY A 387 -15.60 -0.60 22.09
N PRO A 388 -16.43 -1.44 21.41
CA PRO A 388 -16.72 -2.80 21.87
C PRO A 388 -15.49 -3.69 22.02
N THR A 389 -14.52 -3.58 21.10
CA THR A 389 -13.24 -4.27 21.20
C THR A 389 -12.46 -3.82 22.43
N MET A 390 -12.62 -2.54 22.81
CA MET A 390 -12.04 -2.00 24.03
C MET A 390 -12.79 -2.38 25.31
N ALA A 391 -13.94 -3.07 25.24
CA ALA A 391 -14.66 -3.52 26.43
C ALA A 391 -14.20 -4.92 26.90
N LEU A 392 -13.89 -5.83 25.97
CA LEU A 392 -13.58 -7.23 26.27
C LEU A 392 -12.08 -7.51 26.14
N ARG A 393 -11.43 -7.95 27.22
CA ARG A 393 -9.97 -8.18 27.24
C ARG A 393 -9.49 -9.15 26.16
N ALA A 394 -10.17 -10.29 25.98
CA ALA A 394 -9.78 -11.29 24.97
C ALA A 394 -9.95 -10.76 23.54
N GLU A 395 -11.01 -9.98 23.28
CA GLU A 395 -11.21 -9.36 21.97
C GLU A 395 -10.16 -8.29 21.69
N ARG A 396 -9.90 -7.42 22.68
CA ARG A 396 -8.83 -6.41 22.65
C ARG A 396 -7.48 -7.04 22.34
N GLU A 397 -7.14 -8.14 22.99
CA GLU A 397 -5.89 -8.85 22.76
C GLU A 397 -5.78 -9.37 21.33
N ARG A 398 -6.81 -10.07 20.86
CA ARG A 398 -6.86 -10.60 19.51
C ARG A 398 -6.72 -9.50 18.45
N VAL A 399 -7.52 -8.44 18.54
CA VAL A 399 -7.51 -7.35 17.55
C VAL A 399 -6.19 -6.57 17.59
N ILE A 400 -5.66 -6.22 18.77
CA ILE A 400 -4.37 -5.50 18.84
C ILE A 400 -3.23 -6.37 18.31
N ARG A 401 -3.23 -7.69 18.55
CA ARG A 401 -2.25 -8.60 17.94
C ARG A 401 -2.36 -8.57 16.41
N HIS A 402 -3.57 -8.70 15.89
CA HIS A 402 -3.85 -8.71 14.45
C HIS A 402 -3.38 -7.40 13.78
N GLU A 403 -3.93 -6.27 14.20
CA GLU A 403 -3.61 -4.96 13.61
C GLU A 403 -2.17 -4.51 13.91
N GLY A 404 -1.64 -4.89 15.08
CA GLY A 404 -0.25 -4.63 15.45
C GLY A 404 0.75 -5.36 14.57
N LEU A 405 0.39 -6.54 14.04
CA LEU A 405 1.24 -7.23 13.07
C LEU A 405 1.24 -6.52 11.72
N HIS A 406 0.10 -6.02 11.24
CA HIS A 406 0.07 -5.17 10.04
C HIS A 406 0.96 -3.94 10.21
N ALA A 407 0.92 -3.30 11.38
CA ALA A 407 1.77 -2.15 11.69
C ALA A 407 3.27 -2.49 11.63
N ALA A 408 3.66 -3.68 12.10
CA ALA A 408 5.04 -4.17 12.05
C ALA A 408 5.46 -4.56 10.62
N LEU A 409 4.62 -5.31 9.90
CA LEU A 409 4.87 -5.73 8.51
C LEU A 409 4.99 -4.52 7.57
N SER A 410 4.10 -3.54 7.70
CA SER A 410 4.13 -2.31 6.90
C SER A 410 5.47 -1.57 7.05
N ALA A 411 5.99 -1.46 8.27
CA ALA A 411 7.30 -0.84 8.53
C ALA A 411 8.49 -1.72 8.08
N ALA A 412 8.32 -3.04 8.11
CA ALA A 412 9.40 -3.99 7.88
C ALA A 412 9.58 -4.36 6.40
N ALA A 413 8.50 -4.71 5.70
CA ALA A 413 8.52 -5.31 4.37
C ALA A 413 7.96 -4.40 3.26
N GLY A 414 7.22 -3.34 3.60
CA GLY A 414 6.50 -2.53 2.62
C GLY A 414 5.34 -3.30 1.96
N PRO A 415 5.06 -3.10 0.66
CA PRO A 415 3.96 -3.77 -0.03
C PRO A 415 4.07 -5.30 0.07
N THR A 416 3.12 -5.90 0.76
CA THR A 416 3.09 -7.33 1.09
C THR A 416 1.88 -7.96 0.39
N PRO A 417 1.97 -9.19 -0.17
CA PRO A 417 0.80 -9.90 -0.67
C PRO A 417 -0.29 -10.02 0.39
N TYR A 418 -1.54 -9.82 0.00
CA TYR A 418 -2.68 -9.83 0.93
C TYR A 418 -2.76 -11.16 1.71
N TRP A 419 -2.61 -12.31 1.04
CA TRP A 419 -2.63 -13.60 1.74
C TRP A 419 -1.57 -13.71 2.84
N PHE A 420 -0.37 -13.18 2.62
CA PHE A 420 0.69 -13.27 3.63
C PHE A 420 0.41 -12.30 4.76
N ASN A 421 0.01 -11.07 4.43
CA ASN A 421 -0.31 -10.03 5.40
C ASN A 421 -1.45 -10.49 6.34
N GLU A 422 -2.57 -10.94 5.77
CA GLU A 422 -3.75 -11.37 6.52
C GLU A 422 -3.60 -12.74 7.17
N GLY A 423 -2.97 -13.70 6.48
CA GLY A 423 -2.73 -15.04 7.02
C GLY A 423 -1.79 -15.00 8.24
N LEU A 424 -0.73 -14.19 8.17
CA LEU A 424 0.21 -14.05 9.27
C LEU A 424 -0.42 -13.27 10.44
N ALA A 425 -1.24 -12.24 10.15
CA ALA A 425 -2.01 -11.50 11.16
C ALA A 425 -2.93 -12.42 11.98
N GLN A 426 -3.70 -13.26 11.29
CA GLN A 426 -4.56 -14.26 11.93
C GLN A 426 -3.74 -15.27 12.76
N ARG A 427 -2.61 -15.76 12.23
CA ARG A 427 -1.75 -16.72 12.96
C ARG A 427 -1.21 -16.11 14.25
N PHE A 428 -0.69 -14.89 14.16
CA PHE A 428 -0.07 -14.16 15.27
C PHE A 428 -1.09 -13.73 16.34
N ALA A 429 -2.32 -13.46 15.94
CA ALA A 429 -3.46 -13.23 16.83
C ALA A 429 -4.12 -14.52 17.35
N HIS A 430 -3.58 -15.69 16.98
CA HIS A 430 -4.09 -17.02 17.34
C HIS A 430 -5.56 -17.24 16.97
N GLU A 431 -5.97 -16.73 15.81
CA GLU A 431 -7.36 -16.81 15.36
C GLU A 431 -7.71 -18.21 14.86
N ARG A 432 -8.43 -18.97 15.69
CA ARG A 432 -8.93 -20.31 15.34
C ARG A 432 -10.37 -20.51 15.78
N THR A 433 -11.25 -19.78 15.12
CA THR A 433 -12.69 -19.81 15.40
C THR A 433 -13.39 -20.98 14.71
N SER A 434 -14.70 -21.15 14.96
CA SER A 434 -15.51 -22.13 14.25
C SER A 434 -15.70 -21.80 12.76
N SER A 435 -15.58 -20.53 12.34
CA SER A 435 -15.67 -20.14 10.92
C SER A 435 -14.48 -20.63 10.11
N HIS A 436 -13.28 -20.59 10.67
CA HIS A 436 -12.07 -21.18 10.08
C HIS A 436 -12.29 -22.66 9.81
N ARG A 437 -12.73 -23.41 10.82
CA ARG A 437 -13.00 -24.85 10.70
C ARG A 437 -14.06 -25.16 9.64
N ARG A 438 -15.14 -24.39 9.58
CA ARG A 438 -16.18 -24.54 8.53
C ARG A 438 -15.62 -24.29 7.13
N SER A 439 -14.78 -23.27 6.98
CA SER A 439 -14.18 -22.91 5.70
C SER A 439 -13.19 -23.97 5.23
N TRP A 440 -12.30 -24.43 6.11
CA TRP A 440 -11.38 -25.52 5.79
C TRP A 440 -12.09 -26.83 5.50
N ALA A 441 -13.17 -27.15 6.23
CA ALA A 441 -14.01 -28.30 5.90
C ALA A 441 -14.69 -28.15 4.53
N ARG A 442 -15.13 -26.93 4.15
CA ARG A 442 -15.66 -26.63 2.82
C ARG A 442 -14.60 -26.86 1.74
N LEU A 443 -13.41 -26.27 1.87
CA LEU A 443 -12.29 -26.45 0.93
C LEU A 443 -11.98 -27.93 0.70
N ARG A 444 -11.93 -28.72 1.78
CA ARG A 444 -11.69 -30.17 1.71
C ARG A 444 -12.80 -30.93 1.04
N ARG A 445 -14.06 -30.65 1.41
CA ARG A 445 -15.22 -31.36 0.86
C ARG A 445 -15.39 -31.10 -0.64
N THR A 446 -15.08 -29.90 -1.10
CA THR A 446 -15.19 -29.55 -2.52
C THR A 446 -13.92 -29.87 -3.31
N GLY A 447 -12.77 -29.99 -2.66
CA GLY A 447 -11.47 -30.06 -3.32
C GLY A 447 -11.08 -28.76 -4.02
N LEU A 448 -11.82 -27.68 -3.78
CA LEU A 448 -11.62 -26.39 -4.43
C LEU A 448 -10.95 -25.44 -3.46
N VAL A 449 -9.75 -24.98 -3.83
CA VAL A 449 -9.05 -23.87 -3.19
C VAL A 449 -9.07 -22.66 -4.10
N ILE A 450 -9.04 -21.47 -3.52
CA ILE A 450 -8.84 -20.24 -4.28
C ILE A 450 -7.43 -20.32 -4.89
N PRO A 451 -7.24 -20.06 -6.20
CA PRO A 451 -5.92 -20.06 -6.81
C PRO A 451 -4.98 -19.10 -6.05
N PHE A 452 -3.79 -19.56 -5.66
CA PHE A 452 -2.87 -18.75 -4.86
C PHE A 452 -2.55 -17.38 -5.46
N PRO A 453 -2.31 -17.24 -6.78
CA PRO A 453 -2.06 -15.93 -7.39
C PRO A 453 -3.25 -14.96 -7.26
N SER A 454 -4.48 -15.47 -7.15
CA SER A 454 -5.68 -14.65 -6.94
C SER A 454 -5.75 -14.05 -5.53
N LEU A 455 -4.94 -14.56 -4.59
CA LEU A 455 -4.88 -14.04 -3.21
C LEU A 455 -3.77 -12.99 -2.99
N ASP A 456 -3.05 -12.61 -4.05
CA ASP A 456 -2.09 -11.50 -3.99
C ASP A 456 -2.76 -10.12 -3.94
N GLY A 457 -3.98 -10.02 -4.51
CA GLY A 457 -4.77 -8.80 -4.64
C GLY A 457 -5.69 -8.52 -3.44
N SER A 458 -6.40 -7.39 -3.50
CA SER A 458 -7.31 -6.96 -2.44
C SER A 458 -8.50 -7.90 -2.29
N PHE A 459 -8.78 -8.36 -1.07
CA PHE A 459 -10.01 -9.11 -0.76
C PHE A 459 -11.28 -8.25 -0.77
N LEU A 460 -11.13 -6.91 -0.90
CA LEU A 460 -12.24 -5.97 -1.00
C LEU A 460 -12.96 -6.02 -2.35
N ASP A 461 -12.36 -6.66 -3.36
CA ASP A 461 -12.99 -6.89 -4.67
C ASP A 461 -13.87 -8.17 -4.68
N ILE A 462 -14.04 -8.82 -3.52
CA ILE A 462 -14.90 -10.00 -3.35
C ILE A 462 -16.26 -9.52 -2.82
N ASP A 463 -17.26 -9.50 -3.70
CA ASP A 463 -18.60 -8.99 -3.40
C ASP A 463 -19.38 -9.81 -2.34
N ASP A 464 -19.04 -11.10 -2.16
CA ASP A 464 -19.67 -11.97 -1.16
C ASP A 464 -18.83 -12.03 0.14
N PRO A 465 -19.34 -11.54 1.28
CA PRO A 465 -18.68 -11.65 2.59
C PRO A 465 -18.28 -13.08 2.99
N ALA A 466 -19.03 -14.09 2.52
CA ALA A 466 -18.71 -15.50 2.77
C ALA A 466 -17.48 -15.96 1.97
N ASP A 467 -17.30 -15.44 0.76
CA ASP A 467 -16.16 -15.75 -0.11
C ASP A 467 -14.91 -14.95 0.30
N ALA A 468 -15.08 -13.70 0.75
CA ALA A 468 -14.01 -12.95 1.40
C ALA A 468 -13.49 -13.73 2.62
N GLY A 469 -14.39 -14.18 3.50
CA GLY A 469 -14.04 -15.02 4.65
C GLY A 469 -13.28 -16.30 4.27
N LEU A 470 -13.61 -16.93 3.14
CA LEU A 470 -12.88 -18.10 2.64
C LEU A 470 -11.43 -17.75 2.25
N ALA A 471 -11.20 -16.61 1.61
CA ALA A 471 -9.87 -16.10 1.25
C ALA A 471 -9.00 -15.83 2.49
N TYR A 472 -9.56 -15.16 3.51
CA TYR A 472 -8.87 -14.96 4.80
C TYR A 472 -8.49 -16.29 5.46
N HIS A 473 -9.44 -17.22 5.58
CA HIS A 473 -9.18 -18.50 6.24
C HIS A 473 -8.20 -19.38 5.44
N GLN A 474 -8.24 -19.33 4.10
CA GLN A 474 -7.26 -20.02 3.25
C GLN A 474 -5.85 -19.42 3.44
N SER A 475 -5.77 -18.09 3.55
CA SER A 475 -4.52 -17.38 3.79
C SER A 475 -3.84 -17.82 5.10
N LEU A 476 -4.62 -17.98 6.18
CA LEU A 476 -4.11 -18.56 7.43
C LEU A 476 -3.57 -19.99 7.22
N ALA A 477 -4.30 -20.84 6.49
CA ALA A 477 -3.87 -22.21 6.20
C ALA A 477 -2.58 -22.26 5.38
N MET A 478 -2.40 -21.35 4.42
CA MET A 478 -1.18 -21.22 3.62
C MET A 478 0.03 -20.85 4.49
N VAL A 479 -0.13 -19.88 5.38
CA VAL A 479 0.92 -19.46 6.34
C VAL A 479 1.26 -20.59 7.32
N ASP A 480 0.24 -21.28 7.84
CA ASP A 480 0.43 -22.42 8.75
C ASP A 480 1.14 -23.60 8.05
N LEU A 481 0.83 -23.85 6.77
CA LEU A 481 1.50 -24.86 5.95
C LEU A 481 2.99 -24.52 5.73
N LEU A 482 3.30 -23.26 5.40
CA LEU A 482 4.68 -22.81 5.27
C LEU A 482 5.47 -22.99 6.57
N ALA A 483 4.88 -22.58 7.70
CA ALA A 483 5.50 -22.76 9.02
C ALA A 483 5.66 -24.23 9.39
N ALA A 484 4.69 -25.09 9.08
CA ALA A 484 4.80 -26.53 9.31
C ALA A 484 5.92 -27.16 8.47
N ARG A 485 6.16 -26.65 7.27
CA ARG A 485 7.17 -27.17 6.33
C ARG A 485 8.59 -26.65 6.60
N ARG A 486 8.74 -25.40 7.01
CA ARG A 486 10.04 -24.69 7.09
C ARG A 486 10.38 -24.17 8.48
N GLY A 487 9.48 -24.29 9.45
CA GLY A 487 9.57 -23.62 10.74
C GLY A 487 9.19 -22.14 10.66
N GLU A 488 9.04 -21.49 11.81
CA GLU A 488 8.57 -20.08 11.87
C GLU A 488 9.58 -19.07 11.30
N ARG A 489 10.85 -19.45 11.15
CA ARG A 489 11.88 -18.59 10.52
C ARG A 489 11.50 -18.18 9.09
N VAL A 490 10.64 -18.94 8.42
CA VAL A 490 10.12 -18.61 7.08
C VAL A 490 9.48 -17.21 7.02
N PHE A 491 8.96 -16.68 8.12
CA PHE A 491 8.38 -15.34 8.16
C PHE A 491 9.44 -14.23 8.13
N ALA A 492 10.57 -14.45 8.79
CA ALA A 492 11.73 -13.54 8.70
C ALA A 492 12.39 -13.61 7.32
N ASP A 493 12.43 -14.81 6.71
CA ASP A 493 12.92 -15.00 5.35
C ASP A 493 12.01 -14.27 4.34
N ALA A 494 10.68 -14.31 4.54
CA ALA A 494 9.70 -13.56 3.74
C ALA A 494 9.94 -12.04 3.80
N VAL A 495 10.13 -11.50 5.00
CA VAL A 495 10.44 -10.07 5.18
C VAL A 495 11.77 -9.72 4.49
N THR A 496 12.79 -10.56 4.62
CA THR A 496 14.09 -10.34 3.97
C THR A 496 13.95 -10.30 2.44
N TYR A 497 13.22 -11.24 1.86
CA TYR A 497 12.95 -11.29 0.43
C TYR A 497 12.22 -10.04 -0.07
N LEU A 498 11.13 -9.63 0.61
CA LEU A 498 10.36 -8.44 0.24
C LEU A 498 11.15 -7.13 0.41
N ARG A 499 11.99 -7.04 1.47
CA ARG A 499 12.90 -5.91 1.67
C ARG A 499 13.94 -5.80 0.57
N GLY A 500 14.45 -6.94 0.10
CA GLY A 500 15.41 -7.04 -1.00
C GLY A 500 14.82 -6.71 -2.39
N GLY A 501 13.53 -6.37 -2.48
CA GLY A 501 12.88 -6.09 -3.76
C GLY A 501 12.45 -7.33 -4.52
N GLY A 502 12.33 -8.48 -3.83
CA GLY A 502 11.79 -9.71 -4.41
C GLY A 502 10.38 -9.51 -4.96
N ASP A 503 10.06 -10.23 -6.05
CA ASP A 503 8.73 -10.19 -6.64
C ASP A 503 7.70 -10.80 -5.69
N ARG A 504 6.79 -9.96 -5.19
CA ARG A 504 5.70 -10.33 -4.28
C ARG A 504 4.83 -11.49 -4.80
N ARG A 505 4.66 -11.59 -6.13
CA ARG A 505 3.87 -12.67 -6.76
C ARG A 505 4.53 -14.04 -6.67
N ARG A 506 5.85 -14.05 -6.44
CA ARG A 506 6.64 -15.28 -6.28
C ARG A 506 6.89 -15.63 -4.82
N LEU A 507 6.41 -14.82 -3.86
CA LEU A 507 6.70 -15.02 -2.45
C LEU A 507 6.30 -16.42 -1.98
N PHE A 508 5.11 -16.90 -2.34
CA PHE A 508 4.65 -18.20 -1.89
C PHE A 508 5.54 -19.35 -2.39
N ASP A 509 5.92 -19.32 -3.67
CA ASP A 509 6.82 -20.31 -4.27
C ASP A 509 8.24 -20.24 -3.68
N GLU A 510 8.75 -19.03 -3.48
CA GLU A 510 10.06 -18.80 -2.87
C GLU A 510 10.12 -19.39 -1.45
N LEU A 511 9.07 -19.14 -0.64
CA LEU A 511 8.99 -19.66 0.73
C LEU A 511 8.73 -21.17 0.80
N ALA A 512 8.07 -21.74 -0.22
CA ALA A 512 7.90 -23.20 -0.32
C ALA A 512 9.26 -23.93 -0.52
N GLY A 513 10.23 -23.25 -1.13
CA GLY A 513 11.56 -23.78 -1.44
C GLY A 513 11.59 -24.70 -2.67
N ALA A 514 12.48 -25.69 -2.69
CA ALA A 514 12.80 -26.48 -3.90
C ALA A 514 11.62 -27.21 -4.56
N ARG A 515 10.55 -27.52 -3.81
CA ARG A 515 9.31 -28.09 -4.35
C ARG A 515 8.17 -27.11 -4.12
N PRO A 516 7.52 -26.57 -5.16
CA PRO A 516 6.36 -25.69 -5.01
C PRO A 516 5.25 -26.36 -4.18
N LEU A 517 4.49 -25.55 -3.45
CA LEU A 517 3.28 -26.01 -2.77
C LEU A 517 2.12 -25.98 -3.75
N SER A 518 1.36 -27.06 -3.79
CA SER A 518 0.17 -27.21 -4.64
C SER A 518 -1.12 -27.06 -3.82
N SER A 519 -2.24 -26.91 -4.52
CA SER A 519 -3.57 -27.03 -3.91
C SER A 519 -3.77 -28.35 -3.17
N ALA A 520 -3.20 -29.45 -3.69
CA ALA A 520 -3.27 -30.77 -3.05
C ALA A 520 -2.53 -30.79 -1.70
N ASP A 521 -1.34 -30.19 -1.63
CA ASP A 521 -0.58 -30.08 -0.37
C ASP A 521 -1.39 -29.32 0.70
N LEU A 522 -2.09 -28.25 0.31
CA LEU A 522 -2.93 -27.48 1.23
C LEU A 522 -4.14 -28.28 1.71
N LEU A 523 -4.81 -29.01 0.82
CA LEU A 523 -5.95 -29.85 1.17
C LEU A 523 -5.56 -31.02 2.07
N GLU A 524 -4.39 -31.62 1.83
CA GLU A 524 -3.78 -32.65 2.68
C GLU A 524 -3.45 -32.08 4.07
N PHE A 525 -2.82 -30.90 4.13
CA PHE A 525 -2.51 -30.23 5.39
C PHE A 525 -3.75 -29.94 6.25
N LEU A 526 -4.87 -29.62 5.62
CA LEU A 526 -6.14 -29.37 6.30
C LEU A 526 -6.85 -30.65 6.78
N ALA A 527 -6.36 -31.84 6.42
CA ALA A 527 -6.97 -33.09 6.82
C ALA A 527 -6.93 -33.28 8.35
N PRO A 528 -7.99 -33.83 8.97
CA PRO A 528 -7.98 -34.15 10.39
C PRO A 528 -6.83 -35.14 10.67
N ARG A 529 -6.02 -34.80 11.67
CA ARG A 529 -4.92 -35.64 12.16
C ARG A 529 -5.43 -36.71 13.11
#